data_AF-A0AB39UWI3-F1
#
_entry.id   AF-A0AB39UWI3-F1
#
_cell.length_a   1.000
_cell.length_b   1.000
_cell.length_c   1.000
_cell.angle_alpha   90.00
_cell.angle_beta   90.00
_cell.angle_gamma   90.00
#
_symmetry.space_group_name_H-M   'P 1'
#
loop_
_entity.id
_entity.type
_entity.pdbx_description
1 polymer ?
#
loop_
_entity_poly.entity_id
_entity_poly.type
_entity_poly.pdbx_seq_one_letter_code
_entity_poly.pdbx_strand_id
1 'polypeptide(L)'
;MMIRHQPVGATRKQPRTSAVQAVRIRTGAGVETFRNWMQETRQLIGRLLRGKNLVTAGLAALVVVSCFGVIYSASLNRGLYRTLDKLEQERARLDKEWVQLLLEESSWGAPSRIESIAVNKLHMVQPAAREIVLVRKPR
;
A
#
# COMPACT_ATOMS: atom_id res chain seq x y z
N MET A 1 -47.30 57.18 -31.18
CA MET A 1 -48.54 56.84 -30.44
C MET A 1 -48.68 55.31 -30.44
N MET A 2 -49.17 54.74 -29.34
CA MET A 2 -49.38 53.30 -29.06
C MET A 2 -48.17 52.51 -28.55
N ILE A 3 -47.83 52.81 -27.30
CA ILE A 3 -47.14 51.92 -26.35
C ILE A 3 -48.12 50.81 -25.97
N ARG A 4 -47.86 49.55 -26.36
CA ARG A 4 -48.58 48.38 -25.85
C ARG A 4 -47.79 47.79 -24.68
N HIS A 5 -48.36 47.90 -23.49
CA HIS A 5 -47.90 47.26 -22.28
C HIS A 5 -47.94 45.72 -22.44
N GLN A 6 -46.79 45.06 -22.29
CA GLN A 6 -46.71 43.61 -22.08
C GLN A 6 -46.45 43.38 -20.58
N PRO A 7 -47.29 42.60 -19.86
CA PRO A 7 -47.09 42.38 -18.44
C PRO A 7 -45.90 41.44 -18.18
N VAL A 8 -45.10 41.85 -17.21
CA VAL A 8 -43.95 41.15 -16.63
C VAL A 8 -44.43 39.84 -16.01
N GLY A 9 -44.13 38.73 -16.69
CA GLY A 9 -44.34 37.37 -16.19
C GLY A 9 -43.34 37.04 -15.08
N ALA A 10 -43.85 36.81 -13.89
CA ALA A 10 -43.10 36.42 -12.72
C ALA A 10 -42.45 35.03 -12.86
N THR A 11 -41.18 34.96 -12.46
CA THR A 11 -40.56 33.86 -11.68
C THR A 11 -40.81 32.42 -12.10
N ARG A 12 -39.77 31.76 -12.64
CA ARG A 12 -39.23 30.53 -12.02
C ARG A 12 -37.80 30.28 -12.45
N LYS A 13 -36.88 30.31 -11.47
CA LYS A 13 -35.50 29.86 -11.64
C LYS A 13 -35.50 28.44 -12.18
N GLN A 14 -34.89 28.25 -13.34
CA GLN A 14 -34.57 26.94 -13.89
C GLN A 14 -33.56 26.24 -12.95
N PRO A 15 -33.91 25.11 -12.32
CA PRO A 15 -32.93 24.41 -11.51
C PRO A 15 -31.94 23.73 -12.45
N ARG A 16 -30.66 24.08 -12.30
CA ARG A 16 -29.49 23.40 -12.87
C ARG A 16 -29.36 21.99 -12.28
N THR A 17 -30.32 21.11 -12.57
CA THR A 17 -30.42 19.76 -11.97
C THR A 17 -30.76 18.67 -12.99
N SER A 18 -30.49 18.88 -14.29
CA SER A 18 -30.52 17.78 -15.27
C SER A 18 -29.22 16.97 -15.28
N ALA A 19 -28.09 17.56 -14.89
CA ALA A 19 -26.80 16.87 -14.81
C ALA A 19 -26.62 16.00 -13.55
N VAL A 20 -27.49 16.17 -12.54
CA VAL A 20 -27.42 15.42 -11.27
C VAL A 20 -28.21 14.10 -11.33
N GLN A 21 -29.11 13.94 -12.32
CA GLN A 21 -29.88 12.69 -12.49
C GLN A 21 -29.14 11.61 -13.29
N ALA A 22 -28.07 11.95 -14.01
CA ALA A 22 -27.31 10.99 -14.82
C ALA A 22 -26.35 10.09 -13.99
N VAL A 23 -26.16 10.38 -12.70
CA VAL A 23 -25.37 9.57 -11.77
C VAL A 23 -26.29 8.76 -10.84
N ARG A 24 -27.40 8.25 -11.37
CA ARG A 24 -28.10 7.13 -10.73
C ARG A 24 -27.36 5.87 -11.15
N ILE A 25 -26.42 5.45 -10.30
CA ILE A 25 -25.65 4.22 -10.41
C ILE A 25 -26.58 3.11 -10.89
N ARG A 26 -26.27 2.56 -12.06
CA ARG A 26 -26.99 1.49 -12.75
C ARG A 26 -26.72 0.16 -12.01
N THR A 27 -27.10 0.07 -10.74
CA THR A 27 -26.83 -1.11 -9.90
C THR A 27 -27.73 -2.30 -10.26
N GLY A 28 -28.87 -2.04 -10.93
CA GLY A 28 -29.83 -3.09 -11.33
C GLY A 28 -29.52 -3.83 -12.63
N ALA A 29 -28.76 -3.22 -13.56
CA ALA A 29 -28.46 -3.89 -14.83
C ALA A 29 -27.52 -5.08 -14.64
N GLY A 30 -26.59 -4.99 -13.68
CA GLY A 30 -25.63 -6.06 -13.39
C GLY A 30 -26.29 -7.35 -12.90
N VAL A 31 -27.36 -7.24 -12.12
CA VAL A 31 -28.07 -8.41 -11.56
C VAL A 31 -28.82 -9.16 -12.66
N GLU A 32 -29.49 -8.44 -13.55
CA GLU A 32 -30.22 -9.05 -14.68
C GLU A 32 -29.28 -9.66 -15.70
N THR A 33 -28.18 -8.98 -16.04
CA THR A 33 -27.15 -9.55 -16.92
C THR A 33 -26.47 -10.75 -16.29
N PHE A 34 -26.23 -10.74 -14.97
CA PHE A 34 -25.65 -11.87 -14.25
C PHE A 34 -26.62 -13.05 -14.17
N ARG A 35 -27.90 -12.78 -13.92
CA ARG A 35 -28.95 -13.81 -13.89
C ARG A 35 -29.10 -14.49 -15.25
N ASN A 36 -29.13 -13.72 -16.33
CA ASN A 36 -29.23 -14.25 -17.69
C ASN A 36 -27.95 -15.00 -18.10
N TRP A 37 -26.77 -14.44 -17.81
CA TRP A 37 -25.48 -15.12 -18.02
C TRP A 37 -25.34 -16.41 -17.19
N MET A 38 -25.87 -16.44 -15.96
CA MET A 38 -25.90 -17.63 -15.12
C MET A 38 -26.81 -18.72 -15.70
N GLN A 39 -27.90 -18.35 -16.37
CA GLN A 39 -28.75 -19.30 -17.05
C GLN A 39 -28.10 -19.84 -18.33
N GLU A 40 -27.45 -18.98 -19.12
CA GLU A 40 -26.69 -19.37 -20.32
C GLU A 40 -25.54 -20.32 -19.97
N THR A 41 -24.81 -20.05 -18.90
CA THR A 41 -23.73 -20.93 -18.41
C THR A 41 -24.25 -22.31 -17.98
N ARG A 42 -25.42 -22.40 -17.34
CA ARG A 42 -26.05 -23.70 -17.02
C ARG A 42 -26.41 -24.50 -18.28
N GLN A 43 -26.85 -23.84 -19.34
CA GLN A 43 -27.15 -24.50 -20.61
C GLN A 43 -25.90 -25.04 -21.29
N LEU A 44 -24.77 -24.31 -21.24
CA LEU A 44 -23.49 -24.76 -21.79
C LEU A 44 -22.94 -25.96 -21.03
N ILE A 45 -23.05 -25.98 -19.69
CA ILE A 45 -22.63 -27.12 -18.86
C ILE A 45 -23.41 -28.39 -19.23
N GLY A 46 -24.73 -28.29 -19.40
CA GLY A 46 -25.56 -29.42 -19.85
C GLY A 46 -25.29 -29.87 -21.29
N ARG A 47 -24.80 -28.98 -22.16
CA ARG A 47 -24.35 -29.30 -23.52
C ARG A 47 -22.97 -29.97 -23.54
N LEU A 48 -22.10 -29.65 -22.59
CA LEU A 48 -20.77 -30.24 -22.44
C LEU A 48 -20.84 -31.67 -21.85
N LEU A 49 -21.80 -31.94 -20.97
CA LEU A 49 -22.03 -33.26 -20.34
C LEU A 49 -22.75 -34.27 -21.24
N ARG A 50 -23.35 -33.85 -22.35
CA ARG A 50 -23.89 -34.76 -23.37
C ARG A 50 -22.69 -35.40 -24.08
N GLY A 51 -22.59 -36.73 -24.07
CA GLY A 51 -21.39 -37.53 -24.39
C GLY A 51 -20.66 -37.30 -25.73
N LYS A 52 -21.10 -36.33 -26.54
CA LYS A 52 -20.44 -35.90 -27.76
C LYS A 52 -19.26 -34.92 -27.54
N ASN A 53 -19.19 -34.22 -26.40
CA ASN A 53 -18.19 -33.17 -26.14
C ASN A 53 -17.27 -33.44 -24.93
N LEU A 54 -16.85 -34.70 -24.75
CA LEU A 54 -16.07 -35.14 -23.59
C LEU A 54 -14.73 -34.40 -23.45
N VAL A 55 -14.07 -34.08 -24.57
CA VAL A 55 -12.77 -33.39 -24.60
C VAL A 55 -12.87 -31.99 -24.00
N THR A 56 -13.88 -31.22 -24.40
CA THR A 56 -14.08 -29.85 -23.89
C THR A 56 -14.44 -29.84 -22.40
N ALA A 57 -15.25 -30.81 -21.97
CA ALA A 57 -15.58 -31.00 -20.55
C ALA A 57 -14.33 -31.35 -19.71
N GLY A 58 -13.49 -32.26 -20.22
CA GLY A 58 -12.22 -32.63 -19.59
C GLY A 58 -11.26 -31.44 -19.47
N LEU A 59 -11.12 -30.63 -20.53
CA LEU A 59 -10.29 -29.43 -20.51
C LEU A 59 -10.76 -28.41 -19.45
N ALA A 60 -12.07 -28.18 -19.38
CA ALA A 60 -12.66 -27.28 -18.37
C ALA A 60 -12.40 -27.79 -16.95
N ALA A 61 -12.57 -29.10 -16.71
CA ALA A 61 -12.27 -29.71 -15.41
C ALA A 61 -10.79 -29.56 -15.04
N LEU A 62 -9.87 -29.74 -16.01
CA LEU A 62 -8.43 -29.58 -15.79
C LEU A 62 -8.08 -28.15 -15.36
N VAL A 63 -8.67 -27.14 -16.00
CA VAL A 63 -8.49 -25.73 -15.61
C VAL A 63 -9.00 -25.47 -14.19
N VAL A 64 -10.15 -26.03 -13.82
CA VAL A 64 -10.69 -25.90 -12.45
C VAL A 64 -9.73 -26.53 -11.44
N VAL A 65 -9.24 -27.75 -11.70
CA VAL A 65 -8.27 -28.43 -10.83
C VAL A 65 -6.98 -27.62 -10.71
N SER A 66 -6.48 -27.06 -11.82
CA SER A 66 -5.30 -26.18 -11.83
C SER A 66 -5.52 -24.95 -10.95
N CYS A 67 -6.68 -24.30 -11.06
CA CYS A 67 -7.04 -23.15 -10.23
C CYS A 67 -6.99 -23.49 -8.73
N PHE A 68 -7.60 -24.61 -8.33
CA PHE A 68 -7.53 -25.08 -6.94
C PHE A 68 -6.10 -25.38 -6.51
N GLY A 69 -5.27 -25.98 -7.37
CA GLY A 69 -3.86 -26.24 -7.09
C GLY A 69 -3.08 -24.95 -6.81
N VAL A 70 -3.27 -23.91 -7.63
CA VAL A 70 -2.64 -22.60 -7.43
C VAL A 70 -3.10 -21.94 -6.14
N ILE A 71 -4.41 -21.94 -5.86
CA ILE A 71 -4.98 -21.39 -4.62
C ILE A 71 -4.43 -22.11 -3.39
N TYR A 72 -4.36 -23.44 -3.46
CA TYR A 72 -3.84 -24.26 -2.37
C TYR A 72 -2.36 -23.97 -2.11
N SER A 73 -1.54 -23.89 -3.17
CA SER A 73 -0.14 -23.49 -3.10
C SER A 73 0.03 -22.09 -2.47
N ALA A 74 -0.78 -21.11 -2.88
CA ALA A 74 -0.77 -19.78 -2.29
C ALA A 74 -1.17 -19.78 -0.80
N SER A 75 -2.13 -20.62 -0.41
CA SER A 75 -2.58 -20.75 0.97
C SER A 75 -1.50 -21.36 1.88
N LEU A 76 -0.78 -22.37 1.39
CA LEU A 76 0.35 -22.99 2.09
C LEU A 76 1.51 -22.01 2.24
N ASN A 77 1.78 -21.21 1.21
CA ASN A 77 2.81 -20.16 1.25
C ASN A 77 2.53 -19.14 2.36
N ARG A 78 1.25 -18.76 2.56
CA ARG A 78 0.86 -17.87 3.67
C ARG A 78 1.13 -18.49 5.05
N GLY A 79 1.14 -19.81 5.17
CA GLY A 79 1.48 -20.51 6.42
C GLY A 79 2.98 -20.49 6.71
N LEU A 80 3.80 -20.83 5.71
CA LEU A 80 5.27 -20.85 5.84
C LEU A 80 5.86 -19.46 6.08
N TYR A 81 5.30 -18.44 5.42
CA TYR A 81 5.73 -17.05 5.59
C TYR A 81 5.53 -16.53 7.01
N ARG A 82 4.50 -16.98 7.74
CA ARG A 82 4.24 -16.50 9.10
C ARG A 82 5.36 -16.85 10.08
N THR A 83 6.00 -18.00 9.91
CA THR A 83 7.11 -18.39 10.79
C THR A 83 8.34 -17.55 10.48
N LEU A 84 8.64 -17.35 9.18
CA LEU A 84 9.74 -16.49 8.75
C LEU A 84 9.57 -15.06 9.25
N ASP A 85 8.36 -14.51 9.09
CA ASP A 85 7.99 -13.15 9.47
C ASP A 85 8.08 -12.94 11.00
N LYS A 86 7.77 -13.97 11.80
CA LYS A 86 8.00 -13.94 13.26
C LYS A 86 9.48 -13.83 13.62
N LEU A 87 10.34 -14.62 12.99
CA LEU A 87 11.79 -14.57 13.22
C LEU A 87 12.39 -13.23 12.77
N GLU A 88 11.91 -12.67 11.66
CA GLU A 88 12.30 -11.33 11.20
C GLU A 88 11.84 -10.23 12.17
N GLN A 89 10.63 -10.33 12.71
CA GLN A 89 10.13 -9.39 13.73
C GLN A 89 10.97 -9.43 15.02
N GLU A 90 11.37 -10.62 15.44
CA GLU A 90 12.21 -10.78 16.63
C GLU A 90 13.61 -10.20 16.42
N ARG A 91 14.23 -10.43 15.24
CA ARG A 91 15.48 -9.75 14.85
C ARG A 91 15.32 -8.23 14.84
N ALA A 92 14.26 -7.72 14.20
CA ALA A 92 14.01 -6.29 14.11
C ALA A 92 13.78 -5.64 15.50
N ARG A 93 13.24 -6.39 16.45
CA ARG A 93 13.13 -5.94 17.85
C ARG A 93 14.50 -5.83 18.51
N LEU A 94 15.33 -6.87 18.40
CA LEU A 94 16.67 -6.89 18.98
C LEU A 94 17.56 -5.80 18.39
N ASP A 95 17.49 -5.56 17.07
CA ASP A 95 18.26 -4.49 16.42
C ASP A 95 17.86 -3.10 16.94
N LYS A 96 16.58 -2.87 17.23
CA LYS A 96 16.12 -1.61 17.83
C LYS A 96 16.67 -1.44 19.24
N GLU A 97 16.58 -2.49 20.06
CA GLU A 97 17.11 -2.47 21.43
C GLU A 97 18.63 -2.23 21.40
N TRP A 98 19.37 -2.89 20.50
CA TRP A 98 20.80 -2.70 20.32
C TRP A 98 21.16 -1.27 19.91
N VAL A 99 20.49 -0.71 18.90
CA VAL A 99 20.73 0.66 18.46
C VAL A 99 20.41 1.67 19.58
N GLN A 100 19.35 1.43 20.34
CA GLN A 100 19.02 2.26 21.49
C GLN A 100 20.13 2.20 22.55
N LEU A 101 20.59 1.01 22.92
CA LEU A 101 21.70 0.85 23.88
C LEU A 101 22.97 1.54 23.37
N LEU A 102 23.26 1.48 22.07
CA LEU A 102 24.41 2.14 21.47
C LEU A 102 24.30 3.68 21.54
N LEU A 103 23.09 4.22 21.36
CA LEU A 103 22.82 5.64 21.53
C LEU A 103 22.92 6.07 23.00
N GLU A 104 22.44 5.23 23.92
CA GLU A 104 22.62 5.42 25.35
C GLU A 104 24.12 5.43 25.69
N GLU A 105 24.90 4.45 25.25
CA GLU A 105 26.35 4.39 25.52
C GLU A 105 27.13 5.55 24.89
N SER A 106 26.85 5.89 23.63
CA SER A 106 27.50 7.01 22.94
C SER A 106 27.15 8.37 23.55
N SER A 107 25.98 8.50 24.19
CA SER A 107 25.65 9.69 24.99
C SER A 107 26.36 9.75 26.35
N TRP A 108 26.85 8.62 26.89
CA TRP A 108 27.57 8.56 28.17
C TRP A 108 29.11 8.52 28.04
N GLY A 109 29.66 8.30 26.83
CA GLY A 109 31.02 7.76 26.71
C GLY A 109 32.16 8.62 26.17
N ALA A 110 31.98 9.55 25.21
CA ALA A 110 33.13 9.96 24.38
C ALA A 110 33.82 11.29 24.76
N PRO A 111 33.15 12.44 24.94
CA PRO A 111 33.88 13.70 25.05
C PRO A 111 34.35 13.99 26.48
N SER A 112 33.46 13.88 27.48
CA SER A 112 33.69 14.39 28.83
C SER A 112 34.75 13.61 29.63
N ARG A 113 34.79 12.28 29.48
CA ARG A 113 35.79 11.45 30.17
C ARG A 113 37.18 11.58 29.54
N ILE A 114 37.27 11.70 28.22
CA ILE A 114 38.56 11.91 27.53
C ILE A 114 39.06 13.33 27.80
N GLU A 115 38.18 14.32 27.78
CA GLU A 115 38.49 15.72 28.10
C GLU A 115 38.99 15.87 29.54
N SER A 116 38.32 15.25 30.53
CA SER A 116 38.77 15.29 31.92
C SER A 116 40.13 14.62 32.13
N ILE A 117 40.46 13.54 31.41
CA ILE A 117 41.78 12.91 31.47
C ILE A 117 42.83 13.79 30.78
N ALA A 118 42.52 14.39 29.62
CA ALA A 118 43.41 15.30 28.91
C ALA A 118 43.74 16.55 29.75
N VAL A 119 42.74 17.13 30.41
CA VAL A 119 42.91 18.30 31.28
C VAL A 119 43.64 17.93 32.59
N ASN A 120 43.21 16.86 33.28
CA ASN A 120 43.73 16.56 34.62
C ASN A 120 45.05 15.77 34.63
N LYS A 121 45.27 14.85 33.68
CA LYS A 121 46.50 14.04 33.65
C LYS A 121 47.55 14.57 32.67
N LEU A 122 47.12 15.17 31.56
CA LEU A 122 48.03 15.69 30.54
C LEU A 122 48.18 17.22 30.58
N HIS A 123 47.47 17.91 31.49
CA HIS A 123 47.46 19.38 31.59
C HIS A 123 47.17 20.06 30.25
N MET A 124 46.40 19.42 29.36
CA MET A 124 46.01 20.00 28.09
C MET A 124 44.99 21.12 28.33
N VAL A 125 45.30 22.30 27.79
CA VAL A 125 44.41 23.45 27.75
C VAL A 125 43.94 23.66 26.32
N GLN A 126 42.68 24.08 26.16
CA GLN A 126 42.15 24.41 24.85
C GLN A 126 42.82 25.70 24.35
N PRO A 127 43.58 25.66 23.23
CA PRO A 127 44.34 26.81 22.77
C PRO A 127 43.41 27.92 22.30
N ALA A 128 43.76 29.18 22.60
CA ALA A 128 42.99 30.33 22.13
C ALA A 128 43.14 30.48 20.61
N ALA A 129 42.17 31.12 19.94
CA ALA A 129 42.18 31.30 18.48
C ALA A 129 43.46 31.96 17.93
N ARG A 130 44.24 32.63 18.79
CA ARG A 130 45.50 33.30 18.46
C ARG A 130 46.72 32.36 18.45
N GLU A 131 46.58 31.15 18.97
CA GLU A 131 47.66 30.15 19.12
C GLU A 131 47.58 29.05 18.04
N ILE A 132 46.57 29.10 17.17
CA ILE A 132 46.35 28.13 16.10
C ILE A 132 47.21 28.52 14.90
N VAL A 133 48.25 27.73 14.61
CA VAL A 133 49.11 27.91 13.43
C VAL A 133 48.72 26.91 12.33
N LEU A 134 48.29 27.42 11.18
CA LEU A 134 47.93 26.62 10.01
C LEU A 134 49.20 26.19 9.26
N VAL A 135 49.61 24.94 9.46
CA VAL A 135 50.72 24.35 8.69
C VAL A 135 50.18 23.79 7.37
N ARG A 136 50.61 24.38 6.25
CA ARG A 136 50.26 23.89 4.92
C ARG A 136 51.14 22.69 4.58
N LYS A 137 50.52 21.51 4.41
CA LYS A 137 51.21 20.28 4.02
C LYS A 137 51.90 20.46 2.65
N PRO A 138 53.21 20.25 2.52
CA PRO A 138 53.87 20.29 1.22
C PRO A 138 53.39 19.11 0.38
N ARG A 139 53.15 19.38 -0.91
CA ARG A 139 52.64 18.41 -1.88
C ARG A 139 53.63 17.27 -2.12
#